data_AF-A0AA39FW59-F1
#
_entry.id   AF-A0AA39FW59-F1
#
_cell.length_a   1.000
_cell.length_b   1.000
_cell.length_c   1.000
_cell.angle_alpha   90.00
_cell.angle_beta   90.00
_cell.angle_gamma   90.00
#
_symmetry.space_group_name_H-M   'P 1'
#
loop_
_entity.id
_entity.type
_entity.pdbx_description
1 polymer ?
#
loop_
_entity_poly.entity_id
_entity_poly.type
_entity_poly.pdbx_seq_one_letter_code
_entity_poly.pdbx_strand_id
1 'polypeptide(L)'
;MAMRMQQHPGTSIKKSKTQKKCNIIPLREMFEAYIIWDPVSEVMDIDAISFSQLNRWLISAQVVDMSRVTTTDAFLCFFQFRKRAIEFDEFLLFLEDLADTKDLCLKTMKYQLQTCGKPPPPPDLDSDE
;
A
#
# COMPACT_ATOMS: atom_id res chain seq x y z
N MET A 1 29.06 38.04 -46.36
CA MET A 1 27.65 37.65 -46.14
C MET A 1 27.44 36.25 -46.68
N ALA A 2 27.32 35.24 -45.80
CA ALA A 2 26.87 33.90 -46.14
C ALA A 2 26.14 33.32 -44.93
N MET A 3 24.81 33.19 -45.04
CA MET A 3 23.96 32.48 -44.09
C MET A 3 24.15 30.97 -44.26
N ARG A 4 24.22 30.23 -43.15
CA ARG A 4 23.98 28.78 -43.14
C ARG A 4 23.07 28.43 -41.97
N MET A 5 21.95 27.80 -42.31
CA MET A 5 20.90 27.36 -41.39
C MET A 5 21.28 26.07 -40.64
N GLN A 6 20.84 26.05 -39.37
CA GLN A 6 20.34 24.96 -38.52
C GLN A 6 21.10 23.63 -38.40
N GLN A 7 21.34 23.23 -37.15
CA GLN A 7 20.80 21.99 -36.57
C GLN A 7 20.98 22.01 -35.04
N HIS A 8 19.88 21.84 -34.29
CA HIS A 8 19.89 21.55 -32.86
C HIS A 8 20.00 20.04 -32.65
N PRO A 9 20.97 19.51 -31.89
CA PRO A 9 20.89 18.14 -31.41
C PRO A 9 20.11 18.09 -30.10
N GLY A 10 18.85 17.64 -30.19
CA GLY A 10 18.12 17.14 -29.04
C GLY A 10 18.86 15.96 -28.42
N THR A 11 19.22 16.08 -27.16
CA THR A 11 19.90 15.01 -26.42
C THR A 11 19.05 14.58 -25.23
N SER A 12 18.24 13.56 -25.48
CA SER A 12 17.97 12.40 -24.62
C SER A 12 17.88 12.64 -23.10
N ILE A 13 16.65 12.83 -22.61
CA ILE A 13 16.30 12.62 -21.20
C ILE A 13 16.53 11.12 -20.88
N LYS A 14 17.63 10.81 -20.21
CA LYS A 14 17.86 9.51 -19.59
C LYS A 14 16.94 9.39 -18.37
N LYS A 15 15.76 8.77 -18.53
CA LYS A 15 15.02 8.22 -17.38
C LYS A 15 15.71 6.94 -16.96
N SER A 16 16.62 7.06 -15.99
CA SER A 16 17.19 5.95 -15.24
C SER A 16 16.06 5.18 -14.53
N LYS A 17 15.63 4.07 -15.15
CA LYS A 17 14.89 3.03 -14.46
C LYS A 17 15.88 2.31 -13.53
N THR A 18 15.96 2.74 -12.29
CA THR A 18 16.56 1.93 -11.23
C THR A 18 15.67 0.69 -11.10
N GLN A 19 16.15 -0.46 -11.60
CA GLN A 19 15.57 -1.76 -11.31
C GLN A 19 15.69 -2.02 -9.81
N LYS A 20 14.69 -1.59 -9.04
CA LYS A 20 14.52 -1.99 -7.65
C LYS A 20 14.21 -3.49 -7.68
N LYS A 21 15.04 -4.33 -7.06
CA LYS A 21 14.64 -5.71 -6.73
C LYS A 21 13.30 -5.61 -6.00
N CYS A 22 12.23 -6.10 -6.61
CA CYS A 22 10.92 -6.18 -5.95
C CYS A 22 11.00 -7.35 -4.98
N ASN A 23 11.34 -7.09 -3.72
CA ASN A 23 11.14 -8.09 -2.68
C ASN A 23 9.62 -8.19 -2.46
N ILE A 24 9.05 -9.33 -2.83
CA ILE A 24 7.62 -9.61 -2.63
C ILE A 24 7.49 -10.10 -1.20
N ILE A 25 6.96 -9.24 -0.33
CA ILE A 25 6.74 -9.59 1.08
C ILE A 25 5.36 -10.24 1.20
N PRO A 26 5.22 -11.37 1.91
CA PRO A 26 3.90 -11.99 2.13
C PRO A 26 2.91 -11.02 2.75
N LEU A 27 1.62 -11.09 2.35
CA LEU A 27 0.59 -10.20 2.89
C LEU A 27 0.47 -10.28 4.40
N ARG A 28 0.63 -11.47 4.98
CA ARG A 28 0.61 -11.68 6.43
C ARG A 28 1.71 -10.88 7.13
N GLU A 29 2.94 -10.97 6.62
CA GLU A 29 4.08 -10.25 7.19
C GLU A 29 3.92 -8.72 7.03
N MET A 30 3.38 -8.27 5.90
CA MET A 30 3.05 -6.86 5.71
C MET A 30 1.95 -6.41 6.68
N PHE A 31 0.91 -7.23 6.86
CA PHE A 31 -0.20 -6.94 7.76
C PHE A 31 0.28 -6.78 9.21
N GLU A 32 1.09 -7.72 9.71
CA GLU A 32 1.73 -7.65 11.03
C GLU A 32 2.58 -6.38 11.17
N ALA A 33 3.31 -6.00 10.13
CA ALA A 33 4.11 -4.77 10.14
C ALA A 33 3.28 -3.49 10.34
N TYR A 34 2.06 -3.44 9.77
CA TYR A 34 1.16 -2.30 9.94
C TYR A 34 0.38 -2.36 11.26
N ILE A 35 0.13 -3.55 11.80
CA ILE A 35 -0.44 -3.74 13.15
C ILE A 35 0.48 -3.20 14.22
N ILE A 36 1.79 -3.43 14.10
CA ILE A 36 2.77 -2.94 15.07
C ILE A 36 2.67 -1.41 15.29
N TRP A 37 2.22 -0.65 14.29
CA TRP A 37 1.98 0.80 14.40
C TRP A 37 0.59 1.17 14.95
N ASP A 38 -0.24 0.18 15.25
CA ASP A 38 -1.61 0.35 15.68
C ASP A 38 -1.73 0.37 17.20
N PRO A 39 -2.04 1.52 17.82
CA PRO A 39 -2.24 1.57 19.27
C PRO A 39 -3.43 0.72 19.72
N VAL A 40 -4.38 0.39 18.84
CA VAL A 40 -5.49 -0.51 19.18
C VAL A 40 -4.98 -1.93 19.41
N SER A 41 -4.05 -2.40 18.58
CA SER A 41 -3.47 -3.74 18.72
C SER A 41 -2.69 -3.88 20.02
N GLU A 42 -1.86 -2.88 20.35
CA GLU A 42 -1.06 -2.83 21.58
C GLU A 42 -1.95 -2.82 22.84
N VAL A 43 -2.98 -1.97 22.84
CA VAL A 43 -3.87 -1.83 24.01
C VAL A 43 -4.77 -3.04 24.21
N MET A 44 -5.17 -3.71 23.13
CA MET A 44 -6.13 -4.81 23.18
C MET A 44 -5.48 -6.20 23.12
N ASP A 45 -4.17 -6.28 22.89
CA ASP A 45 -3.41 -7.53 22.70
C ASP A 45 -4.06 -8.43 21.63
N ILE A 46 -4.39 -7.83 20.47
CA ILE A 46 -5.02 -8.51 19.32
C ILE A 46 -4.23 -8.29 18.03
N ASP A 47 -4.14 -9.33 17.22
CA ASP A 47 -3.58 -9.29 15.86
C ASP A 47 -4.59 -8.75 14.85
N ALA A 48 -5.04 -7.51 15.05
CA ALA A 48 -6.03 -6.84 14.20
C ALA A 48 -5.57 -5.45 13.77
N ILE A 49 -5.90 -5.09 12.51
CA ILE A 49 -5.54 -3.79 11.92
C ILE A 49 -6.74 -2.83 11.97
N SER A 50 -6.55 -1.62 12.50
CA SER A 50 -7.54 -0.54 12.40
C SER A 50 -7.60 0.03 10.98
N PHE A 51 -8.71 0.69 10.67
CA PHE A 51 -8.84 1.38 9.38
C PHE A 51 -7.73 2.40 9.13
N SER A 52 -7.26 3.09 10.17
CA SER A 52 -6.20 4.10 10.04
C SER A 52 -4.90 3.50 9.52
N GLN A 53 -4.48 2.34 10.03
CA GLN A 53 -3.27 1.67 9.58
C GLN A 53 -3.48 0.98 8.22
N LEU A 54 -4.64 0.34 8.02
CA LEU A 54 -4.99 -0.25 6.74
C LEU A 54 -5.00 0.79 5.62
N ASN A 55 -5.59 1.96 5.85
CA ASN A 55 -5.63 3.05 4.88
C ASN A 55 -4.22 3.59 4.55
N ARG A 56 -3.31 3.67 5.54
CA ARG A 56 -1.90 4.00 5.27
C ARG A 56 -1.26 2.99 4.33
N TRP A 57 -1.51 1.69 4.53
CA TRP A 57 -1.00 0.65 3.64
C TRP A 57 -1.59 0.76 2.23
N LEU A 58 -2.91 0.93 2.10
CA LEU A 58 -3.60 1.09 0.82
C LEU A 58 -3.07 2.30 0.02
N ILE A 59 -2.80 3.42 0.70
CA ILE A 59 -2.20 4.62 0.08
C ILE A 59 -0.75 4.34 -0.34
N SER A 60 0.06 3.71 0.52
CA SER A 60 1.46 3.35 0.21
C SER A 60 1.57 2.41 -1.00
N ALA A 61 0.60 1.49 -1.13
CA ALA A 61 0.50 0.56 -2.25
C ALA A 61 -0.14 1.16 -3.51
N GLN A 62 -0.57 2.43 -3.45
CA GLN A 62 -1.30 3.11 -4.52
C GLN A 62 -2.58 2.36 -4.94
N VAL A 63 -3.20 1.65 -3.99
CA VAL A 63 -4.54 1.06 -4.15
C VAL A 63 -5.57 2.17 -4.02
N VAL A 64 -5.45 2.99 -2.96
CA VAL A 64 -6.18 4.25 -2.83
C VAL A 64 -5.39 5.32 -3.56
N ASP A 65 -5.90 5.75 -4.72
CA ASP A 65 -5.25 6.69 -5.63
C ASP A 65 -6.07 7.99 -5.83
N MET A 66 -7.21 8.11 -5.13
CA MET A 66 -8.20 9.19 -5.26
C MET A 66 -8.81 9.33 -6.65
N SER A 67 -8.58 8.37 -7.57
CA SER A 67 -9.10 8.39 -8.93
C SER A 67 -10.07 7.23 -9.16
N ARG A 68 -9.65 6.00 -8.85
CA ARG A 68 -10.45 4.77 -8.97
C ARG A 68 -10.98 4.30 -7.62
N VAL A 69 -10.13 4.40 -6.59
CA VAL A 69 -10.50 4.06 -5.21
C VAL A 69 -10.20 5.25 -4.33
N THR A 70 -11.22 5.70 -3.59
CA THR A 70 -11.09 6.76 -2.59
C THR A 70 -11.00 6.17 -1.18
N THR A 71 -10.51 6.96 -0.23
CA THR A 71 -10.54 6.61 1.19
C THR A 71 -11.96 6.31 1.67
N THR A 72 -12.97 7.01 1.15
CA THR A 72 -14.38 6.77 1.51
C THR A 72 -14.85 5.40 1.05
N ASP A 73 -14.47 4.97 -0.16
CA ASP A 73 -14.83 3.65 -0.66
C ASP A 73 -14.23 2.53 0.19
N ALA A 74 -12.93 2.65 0.50
CA ALA A 74 -12.23 1.73 1.39
C ALA A 74 -12.88 1.75 2.79
N PHE A 75 -13.22 2.93 3.33
CA PHE A 75 -13.87 3.03 4.63
C PHE A 75 -15.24 2.36 4.64
N LEU A 76 -16.06 2.54 3.60
CA LEU A 76 -17.37 1.91 3.50
C LEU A 76 -17.27 0.39 3.44
N CYS A 77 -16.27 -0.18 2.74
CA CYS A 77 -16.01 -1.62 2.74
C CYS A 77 -15.58 -2.10 4.14
N PHE A 78 -14.64 -1.39 4.79
CA PHE A 78 -14.21 -1.72 6.16
C PHE A 78 -15.35 -1.61 7.19
N PHE A 79 -16.25 -0.64 7.01
CA PHE A 79 -17.36 -0.40 7.93
C PHE A 79 -18.37 -1.55 7.97
N GLN A 80 -18.43 -2.39 6.93
CA GLN A 80 -19.32 -3.56 6.89
C GLN A 80 -19.03 -4.56 8.01
N PHE A 81 -17.77 -4.67 8.44
CA PHE A 81 -17.35 -5.53 9.55
C PHE A 81 -17.87 -5.03 10.90
N ARG A 82 -18.24 -3.74 11.02
CA ARG A 82 -18.70 -3.07 12.26
C ARG A 82 -17.72 -3.24 13.43
N LYS A 83 -16.43 -3.37 13.12
CA LYS A 83 -15.33 -3.51 14.09
C LYS A 83 -14.43 -2.28 14.07
N ARG A 84 -13.70 -2.07 15.18
CA ARG A 84 -12.67 -1.03 15.27
C ARG A 84 -11.37 -1.43 14.54
N ALA A 85 -11.07 -2.72 14.55
CA ALA A 85 -9.96 -3.36 13.86
C ALA A 85 -10.41 -4.73 13.34
N ILE A 86 -9.81 -5.22 12.25
CA ILE A 86 -10.15 -6.50 11.63
C ILE A 86 -8.93 -7.43 11.61
N GLU A 87 -9.17 -8.73 11.75
CA GLU A 87 -8.13 -9.76 11.73
C GLU A 87 -7.66 -10.05 10.28
N PHE A 88 -6.62 -10.86 10.12
CA PHE A 88 -6.05 -11.13 8.80
C PHE A 88 -7.04 -11.76 7.82
N ASP A 89 -7.86 -12.72 8.27
CA ASP A 89 -8.84 -13.38 7.41
C ASP A 89 -9.95 -12.40 6.96
N GLU A 90 -10.37 -11.51 7.87
CA GLU A 90 -11.31 -10.43 7.56
C GLU A 90 -10.70 -9.39 6.61
N PHE A 91 -9.41 -9.11 6.75
CA PHE A 91 -8.68 -8.28 5.80
C PHE A 91 -8.66 -8.90 4.39
N LEU A 92 -8.53 -10.22 4.26
CA LEU A 92 -8.62 -10.87 2.95
C LEU A 92 -10.01 -10.72 2.32
N LEU A 93 -11.07 -10.86 3.12
CA LEU A 93 -12.45 -10.59 2.69
C LEU A 93 -12.64 -9.13 2.28
N PHE A 94 -12.11 -8.20 3.07
CA PHE A 94 -12.11 -6.77 2.73
C PHE A 94 -11.47 -6.49 1.37
N LEU A 95 -10.36 -7.16 1.03
CA LEU A 95 -9.73 -7.00 -0.28
C LEU A 95 -10.60 -7.56 -1.41
N GLU A 96 -11.28 -8.68 -1.17
CA GLU A 96 -12.22 -9.25 -2.14
C GLU A 96 -13.39 -8.29 -2.38
N ASP A 97 -14.03 -7.81 -1.33
CA ASP A 97 -15.15 -6.88 -1.40
C ASP A 97 -14.78 -5.55 -2.08
N LEU A 98 -13.60 -4.99 -1.75
CA LEU A 98 -13.13 -3.75 -2.34
C LEU A 98 -12.80 -3.94 -3.83
N ALA A 99 -12.22 -5.08 -4.19
CA ALA A 99 -11.92 -5.40 -5.58
C ALA A 99 -13.20 -5.55 -6.40
N ASP A 100 -14.19 -6.26 -5.89
CA ASP A 100 -15.47 -6.47 -6.56
C ASP A 100 -16.27 -5.17 -6.67
N THR A 101 -16.32 -4.37 -5.61
CA THR A 101 -17.03 -3.08 -5.58
C THR A 101 -16.47 -2.08 -6.59
N LYS A 102 -15.16 -2.15 -6.88
CA LYS A 102 -14.44 -1.20 -7.75
C LYS A 102 -13.98 -1.79 -9.07
N ASP A 103 -14.42 -3.00 -9.40
CA ASP A 103 -14.01 -3.74 -10.60
C ASP A 103 -12.48 -3.75 -10.78
N LEU A 104 -11.79 -4.17 -9.73
CA LEU A 104 -10.33 -4.27 -9.68
C LEU A 104 -9.90 -5.73 -9.78
N CYS A 105 -8.71 -5.95 -10.33
CA CYS A 105 -8.09 -7.27 -10.26
C CYS A 105 -7.50 -7.49 -8.86
N LEU A 106 -8.13 -8.38 -8.08
CA LEU A 106 -7.66 -8.77 -6.74
C LEU A 106 -6.18 -9.17 -6.72
N LYS A 107 -5.72 -9.91 -7.74
CA LYS A 107 -4.32 -10.34 -7.86
C LYS A 107 -3.36 -9.16 -7.98
N THR A 108 -3.71 -8.16 -8.79
CA THR A 108 -2.91 -6.93 -8.95
C THR A 108 -2.89 -6.14 -7.65
N MET A 109 -4.03 -6.02 -6.98
CA MET A 109 -4.12 -5.30 -5.71
C MET A 109 -3.27 -5.97 -4.61
N LYS A 110 -3.36 -7.31 -4.48
CA LYS A 110 -2.50 -8.08 -3.59
C LYS A 110 -1.02 -7.90 -3.93
N TYR A 111 -0.65 -7.90 -5.20
CA TYR A 111 0.74 -7.66 -5.62
C TYR A 111 1.25 -6.25 -5.26
N GLN A 112 0.43 -5.21 -5.43
CA GLN A 112 0.78 -3.85 -5.02
C GLN A 112 1.04 -3.77 -3.50
N LEU A 113 0.16 -4.39 -2.70
CA LEU A 113 0.30 -4.46 -1.25
C LEU A 113 1.56 -5.21 -0.80
N GLN A 114 1.96 -6.25 -1.52
CA GLN A 114 3.18 -7.03 -1.23
C GLN A 114 4.48 -6.33 -1.63
N THR A 115 4.42 -5.36 -2.56
CA THR A 115 5.61 -4.75 -3.18
C THR A 115 5.80 -3.28 -2.84
N CYS A 116 4.86 -2.66 -2.09
CA CYS A 116 4.97 -1.27 -1.66
C CYS A 116 6.08 -1.02 -0.62
N GLY A 117 6.64 -2.10 -0.05
CA GLY A 117 7.65 -2.08 0.99
C GLY A 117 7.05 -1.99 2.38
N LYS A 118 7.67 -2.70 3.33
CA LYS A 118 7.29 -2.74 4.74
C LYS A 118 7.46 -1.35 5.37
N PRO A 119 6.52 -0.89 6.23
CA PRO A 119 6.75 0.31 7.02
C PRO A 119 7.99 0.11 7.92
N PRO A 120 8.73 1.18 8.26
CA PRO A 120 9.81 1.08 9.23
C PRO A 120 9.22 0.60 10.57
N PRO A 121 9.94 -0.19 11.40
CA PRO A 121 9.45 -0.51 12.75
C PRO A 121 9.38 0.76 13.63
N PRO A 122 8.51 0.78 14.65
CA PRO A 122 8.52 1.82 15.69
C PRO A 122 9.90 1.94 16.36
N PRO A 123 10.29 3.16 16.79
CA PRO A 123 11.61 3.42 17.35
C PRO A 123 11.88 2.66 18.66
N ASP A 124 10.84 2.33 19.42
CA ASP A 124 10.94 1.67 20.74
C ASP A 124 10.85 0.14 20.64
N LEU A 125 10.68 -0.41 19.43
CA LEU A 125 10.88 -1.83 19.19
C LEU A 125 12.38 -2.06 19.02
N ASP A 126 13.05 -2.21 20.16
CA ASP A 126 14.44 -2.63 20.22
C ASP A 126 14.61 -3.86 19.33
N SER A 127 15.22 -3.63 18.17
CA SER A 127 15.77 -4.71 17.35
C SER A 127 17.04 -5.14 18.06
N ASP A 128 16.87 -5.90 19.15
CA ASP A 128 17.95 -6.61 19.82
C ASP A 128 18.53 -7.61 18.81
N GLU A 129 19.55 -7.16 18.07
CA GLU A 129 20.56 -8.02 17.43
C GLU A 129 21.96 -7.63 17.93
#